data_AF-A0A814E8R8-F1
#
_entry.id   AF-A0A814E8R8-F1
#
_cell.length_a   1.000
_cell.length_b   1.000
_cell.length_c   1.000
_cell.angle_alpha   90.00
_cell.angle_beta   90.00
_cell.angle_gamma   90.00
#
_symmetry.space_group_name_H-M   'P 1'
#
loop_
_entity.id
_entity.type
_entity.pdbx_description
1 polymer ?
#
loop_
_entity_poly.entity_id
_entity_poly.type
_entity_poly.pdbx_seq_one_letter_code
_entity_poly.pdbx_strand_id
1 'polypeptide(L)'
;MAADQKYIRKAYVMELLEGKVDEYKKSHENVWPEVIENLKEHGVKRFVVNWLPNTNLLVCSVDVENDEQWNSISKTDICKKWWSYLENSVLFKDGSPVVKDLVEFCTDQHFTIHVEVAVTIYTVLTSLNTCSTVTYLLLLTTLLSSCNTSHFNGGTIRWVPVDGCDATSPIEVTLIQTYIWTLARVACPTIGSSITPYAGDINSTLTCTANCGVTSSGFIPPSIIGICTGKSSVLGLSYSQRTDTVNLNSNDLFTASFKSNTGSFYRLLNGLSSTSTSAQWILSMVIDLQWLTNKGRINTPPVAMIVTPVAIPVGIATQIQIPVGDVDSDQDVRCRWSVGTEECADVCFATYIPPGTILSTDCALTITGLVINDWYAAAIQVEDFQDNTTTVALSSVPVQFLIRVYATPSYSLPTLTSNQSYVDVDVGIPFTTTLFATNYGGTSVSISSIIIQTTFFGATQGSLIQETTNNSLYSSIVSWTPTSPQVGIQILCALAVDSFGTRSQKAQAAHHRRQLLQPLQAQPAHHRRQLLQSLQAQAAQHRRQLLQSLQAQAAQHRRQLLQPLQAQPAHHRRQLLQAQAAHRRRQLLQSLQARKCIRP
;
A
#
# COMPACT_ATOMS: atom_id res chain seq x y z
N MET A 1 -11.69 16.11 39.91
CA MET A 1 -12.77 16.09 38.91
C MET A 1 -13.66 17.29 39.19
N ALA A 2 -13.57 18.33 38.38
CA ALA A 2 -14.60 19.36 38.30
C ALA A 2 -15.56 18.92 37.17
N ALA A 3 -16.87 19.01 37.41
CA ALA A 3 -17.88 18.65 36.45
C ALA A 3 -17.74 19.50 35.18
N ASP A 4 -17.84 18.86 34.00
CA ASP A 4 -17.83 19.49 32.70
C ASP A 4 -19.03 20.46 32.61
N GLN A 5 -18.78 21.76 32.74
CA GLN A 5 -19.84 22.76 32.69
C GLN A 5 -20.23 22.96 31.23
N LYS A 6 -21.48 22.62 30.89
CA LYS A 6 -22.02 22.69 29.52
C LYS A 6 -22.19 24.15 29.07
N TYR A 7 -21.29 24.69 28.27
CA TYR A 7 -21.43 25.99 27.59
C TYR A 7 -21.67 25.82 26.08
N ILE A 8 -22.38 26.77 25.48
CA ILE A 8 -22.65 26.88 24.05
C ILE A 8 -21.57 27.76 23.42
N ARG A 9 -20.95 27.26 22.36
CA ARG A 9 -19.96 28.01 21.58
C ARG A 9 -20.61 28.65 20.37
N LYS A 10 -20.30 29.92 20.13
CA LYS A 10 -20.75 30.65 18.96
C LYS A 10 -19.57 31.36 18.32
N ALA A 11 -19.54 31.42 17.00
CA ALA A 11 -18.58 32.21 16.26
C ALA A 11 -19.27 32.98 15.14
N TYR A 12 -18.76 34.16 14.84
CA TYR A 12 -19.29 35.02 13.78
C TYR A 12 -18.17 35.92 13.24
N VAL A 13 -18.36 36.45 12.04
CA VAL A 13 -17.45 37.44 11.46
C VAL A 13 -18.10 38.82 11.39
N MET A 14 -17.28 39.85 11.60
CA MET A 14 -17.60 41.26 11.37
C MET A 14 -16.59 41.85 10.40
N GLU A 15 -16.92 42.96 9.77
CA GLU A 15 -16.03 43.67 8.86
C GLU A 15 -15.65 45.04 9.44
N LEU A 16 -14.35 45.31 9.48
CA LEU A 16 -13.75 46.59 9.81
C LEU A 16 -13.89 47.56 8.64
N LEU A 17 -14.02 48.83 8.96
CA LEU A 17 -13.78 49.88 7.98
C LEU A 17 -12.28 49.95 7.63
N GLU A 18 -11.98 50.33 6.39
CA GLU A 18 -10.61 50.38 5.89
C GLU A 18 -9.72 51.28 6.76
N GLY A 19 -8.55 50.76 7.16
CA GLY A 19 -7.59 51.49 8.01
C GLY A 19 -7.95 51.59 9.49
N LYS A 20 -9.02 50.95 9.97
CA LYS A 20 -9.50 51.06 11.37
C LYS A 20 -8.99 49.99 12.35
N VAL A 21 -8.06 49.12 11.93
CA VAL A 21 -7.53 48.01 12.75
C VAL A 21 -6.97 48.51 14.09
N ASP A 22 -6.11 49.54 14.06
CA ASP A 22 -5.45 50.05 15.27
C ASP A 22 -6.43 50.76 16.23
N GLU A 23 -7.41 51.48 15.69
CA GLU A 23 -8.45 52.16 16.46
C GLU A 23 -9.38 51.15 17.14
N TYR A 24 -9.77 50.10 16.41
CA TYR A 24 -10.59 49.02 16.94
C TYR A 24 -9.85 48.25 18.04
N LYS A 25 -8.55 47.96 17.84
CA LYS A 25 -7.70 47.31 18.86
C LYS A 25 -7.60 48.17 20.12
N LYS A 26 -7.28 49.46 19.99
CA LYS A 26 -7.17 50.39 21.13
C LYS A 26 -8.48 50.49 21.91
N SER A 27 -9.61 50.48 21.23
CA SER A 27 -10.94 50.46 21.85
C SER A 27 -11.15 49.19 22.69
N HIS A 28 -10.73 48.03 22.19
CA HIS A 28 -10.85 46.74 22.88
C HIS A 28 -9.76 46.47 23.94
N GLU A 29 -8.67 47.24 23.93
CA GLU A 29 -7.72 47.29 25.05
C GLU A 29 -8.26 48.13 26.23
N ASN A 30 -9.23 49.01 25.96
CA ASN A 30 -9.82 49.93 26.94
C ASN A 30 -11.35 49.79 27.02
N VAL A 31 -11.84 48.54 27.01
CA VAL A 31 -13.29 48.26 27.12
C VAL A 31 -13.83 48.79 28.44
N TRP A 32 -15.01 49.41 28.39
CA TRP A 32 -15.66 49.96 29.58
C TRP A 32 -16.01 48.83 30.58
N PRO A 33 -15.72 48.99 31.88
CA PRO A 33 -16.02 47.98 32.89
C PRO A 33 -17.48 47.52 32.90
N GLU A 34 -18.42 48.42 32.65
CA GLU A 34 -19.86 48.13 32.62
C GLU A 34 -20.24 47.23 31.43
N VAL A 35 -19.50 47.30 30.31
CA VAL A 35 -19.69 46.39 29.17
C VAL A 35 -19.23 44.98 29.54
N ILE A 36 -18.09 44.86 30.24
CA ILE A 36 -17.55 43.58 30.70
C ILE A 36 -18.50 42.94 31.74
N GLU A 37 -19.01 43.73 32.68
CA GLU A 37 -19.98 43.29 33.68
C GLU A 37 -21.27 42.80 33.02
N ASN A 38 -21.83 43.59 32.09
CA ASN A 38 -23.01 43.21 31.32
C ASN A 38 -22.82 41.89 30.54
N LEU A 39 -21.65 41.66 29.93
CA LEU A 39 -21.36 40.38 29.26
C LEU A 39 -21.35 39.20 30.26
N LYS A 40 -20.73 39.38 31.44
CA LYS A 40 -20.65 38.34 32.47
C LYS A 40 -22.01 38.00 33.06
N GLU A 41 -22.83 39.00 33.37
CA GLU A 41 -24.20 38.82 33.89
C GLU A 41 -25.10 38.03 32.93
N HIS A 42 -24.84 38.16 31.64
CA HIS A 42 -25.57 37.45 30.58
C HIS A 42 -24.89 36.13 30.15
N GLY A 43 -24.08 35.55 31.04
CA GLY A 43 -23.57 34.18 30.90
C GLY A 43 -22.39 34.03 29.94
N VAL A 44 -21.74 35.12 29.51
CA VAL A 44 -20.51 35.04 28.70
C VAL A 44 -19.34 34.60 29.57
N LYS A 45 -18.73 33.46 29.24
CA LYS A 45 -17.56 32.91 29.93
C LYS A 45 -16.25 33.33 29.30
N ARG A 46 -16.22 33.37 27.97
CA ARG A 46 -15.04 33.73 27.18
C ARG A 46 -15.48 34.42 25.91
N PHE A 47 -14.83 35.52 25.55
CA PHE A 47 -15.07 36.24 24.30
C PHE A 47 -13.72 36.64 23.71
N VAL A 48 -13.45 36.16 22.49
CA VAL A 48 -12.20 36.39 21.75
C VAL A 48 -12.55 37.04 20.42
N VAL A 49 -11.78 38.07 20.05
CA VAL A 49 -11.85 38.72 18.74
C VAL A 49 -10.46 38.64 18.10
N ASN A 50 -10.40 38.02 16.93
CA ASN A 50 -9.19 37.89 16.13
C ASN A 50 -9.33 38.70 14.84
N TRP A 51 -8.30 39.45 14.47
CA TRP A 51 -8.23 40.05 13.13
C TRP A 51 -7.57 39.08 12.16
N LEU A 52 -8.16 38.90 10.98
CA LEU A 52 -7.58 38.10 9.91
C LEU A 52 -6.63 38.98 9.07
N PRO A 53 -5.30 38.78 9.13
CA PRO A 53 -4.34 39.67 8.49
C PRO A 53 -4.55 39.78 6.97
N ASN A 54 -4.27 40.95 6.42
CA ASN A 54 -4.47 41.28 4.99
C ASN A 54 -5.94 41.24 4.53
N THR A 55 -6.89 41.22 5.47
CA THR A 55 -8.32 41.39 5.21
C THR A 55 -8.89 42.44 6.17
N ASN A 56 -10.11 42.91 5.92
CA ASN A 56 -10.86 43.74 6.86
C ASN A 56 -11.76 42.90 7.79
N LEU A 57 -11.51 41.59 7.95
CA LEU A 57 -12.40 40.72 8.71
C LEU A 57 -11.93 40.51 10.16
N LEU A 58 -12.89 40.57 11.07
CA LEU A 58 -12.77 40.17 12.46
C LEU A 58 -13.50 38.85 12.67
N VAL A 59 -12.84 37.86 13.24
CA VAL A 59 -13.42 36.58 13.66
C VAL A 59 -13.67 36.66 15.17
N CYS A 60 -14.93 36.59 15.56
CA CYS A 60 -15.37 36.62 16.94
C CYS A 60 -15.78 35.22 17.39
N SER A 61 -15.35 34.81 18.58
CA SER A 61 -15.71 33.54 19.21
C SER A 61 -16.12 33.76 20.65
N VAL A 62 -17.28 33.22 21.04
CA VAL A 62 -17.85 33.41 22.37
C VAL A 62 -18.37 32.10 22.95
N ASP A 63 -18.05 31.87 24.23
CA ASP A 63 -18.56 30.76 25.03
C ASP A 63 -19.63 31.32 25.98
N VAL A 64 -20.87 30.85 25.86
CA VAL A 64 -22.03 31.35 26.62
C VAL A 64 -22.75 30.23 27.37
N GLU A 65 -23.38 30.54 28.49
CA GLU A 65 -24.17 29.54 29.25
C GLU A 65 -25.48 29.16 28.55
N ASN A 66 -26.18 30.13 27.95
CA ASN A 66 -27.46 29.93 27.27
C ASN A 66 -27.67 30.96 26.16
N ASP A 67 -28.26 30.52 25.05
CA ASP A 67 -28.64 31.32 23.88
C ASP A 67 -29.62 32.47 24.22
N GLU A 68 -30.55 32.25 25.15
CA GLU A 68 -31.55 33.26 25.50
C GLU A 68 -30.90 34.48 26.18
N GLN A 69 -29.97 34.24 27.10
CA GLN A 69 -29.21 35.30 27.77
C GLN A 69 -28.29 36.02 26.76
N TRP A 70 -27.57 35.28 25.92
CA TRP A 70 -26.74 35.86 24.86
C TRP A 70 -27.53 36.81 23.95
N ASN A 71 -28.70 36.37 23.47
CA ASN A 71 -29.52 37.18 22.57
C ASN A 71 -30.08 38.44 23.25
N SER A 72 -30.25 38.43 24.57
CA SER A 72 -30.77 39.58 25.31
C SER A 72 -29.74 40.71 25.52
N ILE A 73 -28.43 40.42 25.43
CA ILE A 73 -27.34 41.41 25.58
C ILE A 73 -27.53 42.59 24.62
N SER A 74 -27.89 42.29 23.36
CA SER A 74 -28.15 43.28 22.31
C SER A 74 -29.23 44.31 22.66
N LYS A 75 -30.11 43.99 23.61
CA LYS A 75 -31.22 44.86 24.03
C LYS A 75 -30.82 45.84 25.13
N THR A 76 -29.73 45.57 25.83
CA THR A 76 -29.26 46.36 26.98
C THR A 76 -28.75 47.74 26.53
N ASP A 77 -28.98 48.76 27.37
CA ASP A 77 -28.57 50.13 27.06
C ASP A 77 -27.05 50.28 26.96
N ILE A 78 -26.30 49.54 27.78
CA ILE A 78 -24.84 49.59 27.77
C ILE A 78 -24.25 48.94 26.50
N CYS A 79 -24.84 47.86 25.99
CA CYS A 79 -24.42 47.25 24.72
C CYS A 79 -24.67 48.21 23.54
N LYS A 80 -25.83 48.85 23.50
CA LYS A 80 -26.16 49.86 22.47
C LYS A 80 -25.22 51.08 22.54
N LYS A 81 -24.88 51.56 23.73
CA LYS A 81 -23.91 52.65 23.92
C LYS A 81 -22.52 52.25 23.43
N TRP A 82 -22.08 51.03 23.73
CA TRP A 82 -20.80 50.50 23.25
C TRP A 82 -20.77 50.35 21.72
N TRP A 83 -21.86 49.88 21.12
CA TRP A 83 -21.99 49.82 19.67
C TRP A 83 -21.94 51.20 19.00
N SER A 84 -22.63 52.21 19.55
CA SER A 84 -22.54 53.58 19.04
C SER A 84 -21.11 54.13 19.12
N TYR A 85 -20.34 53.77 20.17
CA TYR A 85 -18.93 54.13 20.26
C TYR A 85 -18.07 53.47 19.16
N LEU A 86 -18.41 52.24 18.74
CA LEU A 86 -17.67 51.48 17.71
C LEU A 86 -18.14 51.73 16.27
N GLU A 87 -19.18 52.54 16.06
CA GLU A 87 -19.83 52.75 14.75
C GLU A 87 -18.87 53.22 13.64
N ASN A 88 -17.81 53.94 14.02
CA ASN A 88 -16.80 54.44 13.09
C ASN A 88 -15.63 53.47 12.85
N SER A 89 -15.67 52.25 13.40
CA SER A 89 -14.59 51.25 13.28
C SER A 89 -15.01 49.99 12.54
N VAL A 90 -16.28 49.58 12.59
CA VAL A 90 -16.81 48.38 11.92
C VAL A 90 -18.04 48.73 11.08
N LEU A 91 -18.41 47.88 10.13
CA LEU A 91 -19.64 48.07 9.35
C LEU A 91 -20.88 47.93 10.24
N PHE A 92 -21.76 48.92 10.17
CA PHE A 92 -23.03 48.96 10.87
C PHE A 92 -24.21 48.93 9.89
N LYS A 93 -25.30 48.28 10.31
CA LYS A 93 -26.59 48.35 9.65
C LYS A 93 -27.70 48.30 10.69
N ASP A 94 -28.69 49.18 10.55
CA ASP A 94 -29.86 49.26 11.42
C ASP A 94 -29.50 49.40 12.92
N GLY A 95 -28.41 50.13 13.23
CA GLY A 95 -27.95 50.41 14.60
C GLY A 95 -27.18 49.28 15.29
N SER A 96 -26.77 48.24 14.55
CA SER A 96 -25.95 47.13 15.05
C SER A 96 -24.82 46.76 14.08
N PRO A 97 -23.73 46.14 14.56
CA PRO A 97 -22.68 45.65 13.67
C PRO A 97 -23.22 44.61 12.70
N VAL A 98 -22.79 44.67 11.44
CA VAL A 98 -23.10 43.62 10.46
C VAL A 98 -22.31 42.37 10.83
N VAL A 99 -23.03 41.32 11.21
CA VAL A 99 -22.46 40.02 11.58
C VAL A 99 -22.88 38.95 10.58
N LYS A 100 -21.98 38.00 10.33
CA LYS A 100 -22.31 36.75 9.63
C LYS A 100 -21.91 35.58 10.52
N ASP A 101 -22.90 34.79 10.91
CA ASP A 101 -22.68 33.62 11.76
C ASP A 101 -21.79 32.59 11.07
N LEU A 102 -20.88 32.00 11.83
CA LEU A 102 -20.09 30.86 11.44
C LEU A 102 -20.70 29.60 12.05
N VAL A 103 -20.79 28.54 11.24
CA VAL A 103 -21.22 27.23 11.71
C VAL A 103 -20.02 26.53 12.33
N GLU A 104 -20.15 26.08 13.59
CA GLU A 104 -19.16 25.22 14.22
C GLU A 104 -19.04 23.92 13.41
N PHE A 105 -17.88 23.68 12.80
CA PHE A 105 -17.66 22.53 11.93
C PHE A 105 -17.12 21.31 12.70
N CYS A 106 -16.24 21.55 13.69
CA CYS A 106 -15.74 20.52 14.61
C CYS A 106 -15.23 21.16 15.90
N THR A 107 -15.37 20.45 17.02
CA THR A 107 -14.70 20.78 18.28
C THR A 107 -14.15 19.52 18.92
N ASP A 108 -12.88 19.57 19.33
CA ASP A 108 -12.21 18.46 19.98
C ASP A 108 -12.08 18.77 21.48
N GLN A 109 -12.99 18.23 22.29
CA GLN A 109 -12.97 18.45 23.75
C GLN A 109 -11.76 17.79 24.45
N HIS A 110 -11.03 16.91 23.74
CA HIS A 110 -9.86 16.23 24.29
C HIS A 110 -8.53 16.92 23.93
N PHE A 111 -8.56 18.00 23.13
CA PHE A 111 -7.39 18.83 22.83
C PHE A 111 -7.31 20.05 23.74
N THR A 112 -7.38 19.84 25.05
CA THR A 112 -7.08 20.89 26.03
C THR A 112 -5.57 20.86 26.28
N ILE A 113 -4.80 21.70 25.58
CA ILE A 113 -3.44 22.02 26.04
C ILE A 113 -3.64 22.74 27.37
N HIS A 114 -3.33 22.08 28.49
CA HIS A 114 -3.37 22.70 29.82
C HIS A 114 -2.30 23.81 29.91
N VAL A 115 -2.61 25.00 29.40
CA VAL A 115 -1.75 26.20 29.51
C VAL A 115 -1.79 26.80 30.92
N GLU A 116 -2.71 26.35 31.79
CA GLU A 116 -2.77 26.81 33.19
C GLU A 116 -1.53 26.46 34.01
N VAL A 117 -0.76 25.45 33.60
CA VAL A 117 0.45 25.03 34.31
C VAL A 117 1.58 26.04 34.15
N ALA A 118 1.67 26.78 33.03
CA ALA A 118 2.77 27.71 32.77
C ALA A 118 2.70 29.00 33.60
N VAL A 119 1.50 29.54 33.84
CA VAL A 119 1.31 30.81 34.54
C VAL A 119 1.46 30.64 36.06
N THR A 120 0.95 29.53 36.61
CA THR A 120 1.14 29.17 38.03
C THR A 120 2.58 28.77 38.33
N ILE A 121 3.27 28.11 37.39
CA ILE A 121 4.71 27.79 37.53
C ILE A 121 5.57 29.06 37.48
N TYR A 122 5.27 30.03 36.60
CA TYR A 122 6.02 31.29 36.53
C TYR A 122 5.91 32.11 37.83
N THR A 123 4.73 32.13 38.46
CA THR A 123 4.50 32.82 39.74
C THR A 123 5.10 32.08 40.95
N VAL A 124 5.19 30.74 40.90
CA VAL A 124 5.84 29.95 41.96
C VAL A 124 7.38 29.95 41.83
N LEU A 125 7.92 29.96 40.61
CA LEU A 125 9.37 29.98 40.34
C LEU A 125 10.06 31.29 40.76
N THR A 126 9.35 32.42 40.74
CA THR A 126 9.89 33.70 41.24
C THR A 126 9.91 33.79 42.77
N SER A 127 9.37 32.78 43.49
CA SER A 127 9.20 32.79 44.94
C SER A 127 10.05 31.79 45.73
N LEU A 128 10.87 30.94 45.10
CA LEU A 128 11.59 29.86 45.78
C LEU A 128 13.10 29.80 45.47
N ASN A 129 13.89 29.47 46.50
CA ASN A 129 15.36 29.44 46.49
C ASN A 129 15.98 28.47 45.48
N THR A 130 17.18 28.83 45.03
CA THR A 130 17.96 28.27 43.91
C THR A 130 18.28 26.77 43.95
N CYS A 131 18.06 26.09 45.08
CA CYS A 131 18.34 24.66 45.23
C CYS A 131 17.15 23.77 44.83
N SER A 132 15.92 24.25 45.01
CA SER A 132 14.68 23.50 44.68
C SER A 132 14.23 23.67 43.22
N THR A 133 14.69 24.73 42.56
CA THR A 133 14.42 24.99 41.14
C THR A 133 15.11 23.99 40.23
N VAL A 134 16.30 23.51 40.58
CA VAL A 134 17.04 22.51 39.78
C VAL A 134 16.34 21.14 39.84
N THR A 135 15.83 20.74 41.01
CA THR A 135 15.10 19.47 41.17
C THR A 135 13.74 19.50 40.47
N TYR A 136 13.03 20.64 40.51
CA TYR A 136 11.78 20.80 39.77
C TYR A 136 11.99 20.95 38.26
N LEU A 137 13.09 21.55 37.80
CA LEU A 137 13.44 21.61 36.38
C LEU A 137 13.79 20.22 35.85
N LEU A 138 14.49 19.39 36.65
CA LEU A 138 14.71 17.97 36.36
C LEU A 138 13.39 17.17 36.36
N LEU A 139 12.47 17.45 37.30
CA LEU A 139 11.15 16.83 37.29
C LEU A 139 10.31 17.27 36.08
N LEU A 140 10.40 18.54 35.68
CA LEU A 140 9.71 19.12 34.54
C LEU A 140 10.29 18.59 33.23
N THR A 141 11.61 18.35 33.11
CA THR A 141 12.19 17.67 31.94
C THR A 141 11.82 16.19 31.90
N THR A 142 11.59 15.53 33.04
CA THR A 142 11.02 14.17 33.07
C THR A 142 9.52 14.13 32.79
N LEU A 143 8.75 15.19 33.12
CA LEU A 143 7.32 15.32 32.81
C LEU A 143 7.07 15.82 31.37
N LEU A 144 7.99 16.61 30.81
CA LEU A 144 8.09 16.99 29.40
C LEU A 144 8.86 15.95 28.59
N SER A 145 8.85 14.68 29.03
CA SER A 145 9.28 13.56 28.18
C SER A 145 8.51 13.68 26.87
N SER A 146 9.20 14.08 25.82
CA SER A 146 8.68 14.09 24.46
C SER A 146 8.04 12.73 24.22
N CYS A 147 6.74 12.69 23.90
CA CYS A 147 6.12 11.48 23.36
C CYS A 147 6.89 11.11 22.09
N ASN A 148 7.87 10.22 22.23
CA ASN A 148 8.71 9.77 21.13
C ASN A 148 7.93 8.73 20.35
N THR A 149 7.07 9.20 19.45
CA THR A 149 6.28 8.29 18.61
C THR A 149 6.98 8.02 17.30
N SER A 150 6.98 6.79 16.81
CA SER A 150 7.62 6.46 15.52
C SER A 150 6.84 7.01 14.33
N HIS A 151 5.59 7.42 14.55
CA HIS A 151 4.71 7.99 13.53
C HIS A 151 4.43 7.04 12.36
N PHE A 152 4.52 5.74 12.62
CA PHE A 152 4.26 4.67 11.66
C PHE A 152 2.78 4.59 11.27
N ASN A 153 2.51 4.32 10.00
CA ASN A 153 1.16 4.21 9.43
C ASN A 153 0.92 2.87 8.73
N GLY A 154 1.89 1.96 8.77
CA GLY A 154 1.82 0.66 8.10
C GLY A 154 3.05 0.39 7.23
N GLY A 155 3.15 -0.84 6.76
CA GLY A 155 4.30 -1.33 6.03
C GLY A 155 4.31 -2.84 5.89
N THR A 156 5.34 -3.32 5.21
CA THR A 156 5.62 -4.73 4.99
C THR A 156 7.13 -4.93 4.86
N ILE A 157 7.61 -6.09 5.30
CA ILE A 157 8.99 -6.54 5.09
C ILE A 157 8.93 -7.92 4.43
N ARG A 158 9.79 -8.18 3.47
CA ARG A 158 9.87 -9.50 2.81
C ARG A 158 11.30 -9.79 2.37
N TRP A 159 11.51 -11.00 1.89
CA TRP A 159 12.76 -11.44 1.30
C TRP A 159 12.51 -12.09 -0.06
N VAL A 160 13.55 -12.28 -0.87
CA VAL A 160 13.47 -13.03 -2.13
C VAL A 160 14.87 -13.54 -2.49
N PRO A 161 15.06 -14.81 -2.89
CA PRO A 161 16.35 -15.26 -3.40
C PRO A 161 16.65 -14.56 -4.73
N VAL A 162 17.88 -14.09 -4.92
CA VAL A 162 18.29 -13.40 -6.16
C VAL A 162 18.22 -14.34 -7.36
N ASP A 163 18.73 -15.56 -7.19
CA ASP A 163 18.50 -16.67 -8.09
C ASP A 163 17.80 -17.81 -7.35
N GLY A 164 16.48 -17.92 -7.56
CA GLY A 164 15.70 -18.99 -6.96
C GLY A 164 16.01 -20.39 -7.53
N CYS A 165 16.74 -20.50 -8.63
CA CYS A 165 17.06 -21.78 -9.28
C CYS A 165 18.39 -22.37 -8.82
N ASP A 166 19.18 -21.64 -8.03
CA ASP A 166 20.48 -22.07 -7.52
C ASP A 166 20.50 -22.11 -5.99
N ALA A 167 20.51 -23.32 -5.42
CA ALA A 167 20.63 -23.54 -3.98
C ALA A 167 22.08 -23.67 -3.48
N THR A 168 23.07 -23.33 -4.31
CA THR A 168 24.48 -23.37 -3.92
C THR A 168 24.75 -22.35 -2.82
N SER A 169 25.24 -22.83 -1.68
CA SER A 169 25.57 -21.96 -0.54
C SER A 169 26.87 -21.18 -0.80
N PRO A 170 26.95 -19.88 -0.49
CA PRO A 170 25.90 -19.04 0.08
C PRO A 170 24.85 -18.59 -0.95
N ILE A 171 23.59 -18.58 -0.54
CA ILE A 171 22.46 -18.07 -1.32
C ILE A 171 22.38 -16.55 -1.10
N GLU A 172 22.40 -15.81 -2.20
CA GLU A 172 22.19 -14.37 -2.19
C GLU A 172 20.69 -14.06 -2.06
N VAL A 173 20.31 -13.36 -1.00
CA VAL A 173 18.92 -13.03 -0.67
C VAL A 173 18.75 -11.52 -0.60
N THR A 174 17.74 -11.02 -1.30
CA THR A 174 17.35 -9.62 -1.27
C THR A 174 16.26 -9.41 -0.23
N LEU A 175 16.54 -8.57 0.76
CA LEU A 175 15.59 -8.09 1.78
C LEU A 175 14.93 -6.81 1.27
N ILE A 176 13.60 -6.72 1.34
CA ILE A 176 12.82 -5.59 0.87
C ILE A 176 11.97 -5.09 2.03
N GLN A 177 12.18 -3.84 2.41
CA GLN A 177 11.48 -3.17 3.50
C GLN A 177 10.67 -2.02 2.93
N THR A 178 9.37 -1.95 3.23
CA THR A 178 8.50 -0.82 2.86
C THR A 178 7.81 -0.27 4.09
N TYR A 179 8.01 1.03 4.36
CA TYR A 179 7.42 1.70 5.51
C TYR A 179 6.69 2.97 5.10
N ILE A 180 5.51 3.17 5.68
CA ILE A 180 4.70 4.38 5.54
C ILE A 180 4.73 5.14 6.86
N TRP A 181 5.03 6.43 6.78
CA TRP A 181 5.19 7.30 7.93
C TRP A 181 4.31 8.55 7.83
N THR A 182 4.16 9.26 8.95
CA THR A 182 3.49 10.57 8.99
C THR A 182 4.40 11.64 8.41
N LEU A 183 3.96 12.29 7.33
CA LEU A 183 4.76 13.26 6.56
C LEU A 183 5.28 14.43 7.40
N ALA A 184 4.48 14.92 8.35
CA ALA A 184 4.84 16.06 9.21
C ALA A 184 6.00 15.77 10.18
N ARG A 185 6.41 14.50 10.31
CA ARG A 185 7.40 14.02 11.28
C ARG A 185 8.56 13.32 10.60
N VAL A 186 8.24 12.53 9.58
CA VAL A 186 9.18 11.79 8.77
C VAL A 186 9.03 12.31 7.34
N ALA A 187 9.82 13.33 7.00
CA ALA A 187 9.68 14.03 5.72
C ALA A 187 10.24 13.21 4.56
N CYS A 188 9.61 13.36 3.38
CA CYS A 188 10.09 12.85 2.10
C CYS A 188 10.30 14.08 1.18
N PRO A 189 11.47 14.74 1.30
CA PRO A 189 11.71 16.01 0.62
C PRO A 189 11.79 15.80 -0.90
N THR A 190 12.62 14.85 -1.34
CA THR A 190 12.89 14.54 -2.73
C THR A 190 12.93 13.03 -2.94
N ILE A 191 12.26 12.52 -3.97
CA ILE A 191 12.31 11.10 -4.33
C ILE A 191 13.77 10.69 -4.53
N GLY A 192 14.18 9.57 -3.91
CA GLY A 192 15.55 9.07 -3.95
C GLY A 192 16.43 9.52 -2.76
N SER A 193 16.01 10.48 -1.94
CA SER A 193 16.75 10.84 -0.72
C SER A 193 16.47 9.86 0.42
N SER A 194 17.43 9.64 1.33
CA SER A 194 17.14 8.93 2.58
C SER A 194 16.05 9.65 3.39
N ILE A 195 15.22 8.86 4.06
CA ILE A 195 14.23 9.34 5.03
C ILE A 195 14.75 9.05 6.42
N THR A 196 14.72 10.05 7.29
CA THR A 196 15.11 9.90 8.70
C THR A 196 13.86 9.56 9.53
N PRO A 197 13.74 8.34 10.06
CA PRO A 197 12.69 8.00 11.02
C PRO A 197 12.76 8.93 12.24
N TYR A 198 11.62 9.13 12.91
CA TYR A 198 11.60 9.95 14.12
C TYR A 198 12.49 9.33 15.21
N ALA A 199 13.04 10.17 16.10
CA ALA A 199 14.17 9.89 17.00
C ALA A 199 14.19 8.53 17.72
N GLY A 200 13.02 7.91 17.95
CA GLY A 200 12.92 6.55 18.47
C GLY A 200 13.56 5.50 17.58
N ASP A 201 13.42 5.55 16.25
CA ASP A 201 13.78 4.44 15.34
C ASP A 201 14.98 4.72 14.43
N ILE A 202 15.69 5.83 14.61
CA ILE A 202 16.82 6.21 13.75
C ILE A 202 17.97 5.19 13.75
N ASN A 203 18.14 4.47 14.85
CA ASN A 203 19.16 3.43 15.00
C ASN A 203 18.59 2.01 14.91
N SER A 204 17.31 1.86 14.57
CA SER A 204 16.65 0.56 14.50
C SER A 204 17.10 -0.22 13.27
N THR A 205 17.17 -1.54 13.43
CA THR A 205 17.59 -2.48 12.38
C THR A 205 16.58 -3.62 12.30
N LEU A 206 16.59 -4.31 11.16
CA LEU A 206 15.86 -5.56 10.98
C LEU A 206 16.67 -6.69 11.63
N THR A 207 16.21 -7.20 12.77
CA THR A 207 16.96 -8.12 13.62
C THR A 207 16.44 -9.55 13.54
N CYS A 208 17.32 -10.54 13.69
CA CYS A 208 16.87 -11.91 13.92
C CYS A 208 16.24 -12.02 15.31
N THR A 209 15.08 -12.66 15.40
CA THR A 209 14.25 -12.70 16.62
C THR A 209 13.84 -14.10 17.04
N ALA A 210 13.81 -15.06 16.11
CA ALA A 210 13.61 -16.47 16.43
C ALA A 210 14.48 -17.36 15.52
N ASN A 211 14.89 -18.52 16.05
CA ASN A 211 15.81 -19.46 15.40
C ASN A 211 17.10 -18.79 14.89
N CYS A 212 17.74 -18.00 15.76
CA CYS A 212 18.97 -17.28 15.44
C CYS A 212 20.23 -18.11 15.75
N GLY A 213 21.35 -17.71 15.17
CA GLY A 213 22.65 -18.34 15.41
C GLY A 213 23.13 -19.06 14.16
N VAL A 214 23.20 -20.40 14.21
CA VAL A 214 23.69 -21.22 13.09
C VAL A 214 22.76 -21.11 11.87
N THR A 215 21.45 -21.06 12.10
CA THR A 215 20.38 -20.96 11.07
C THR A 215 20.16 -19.54 10.54
N SER A 216 21.01 -18.60 10.94
CA SER A 216 21.01 -17.22 10.44
C SER A 216 22.45 -16.74 10.22
N SER A 217 23.39 -17.67 10.00
CA SER A 217 24.81 -17.33 9.94
C SER A 217 25.11 -16.64 8.61
N GLY A 218 25.40 -15.34 8.67
CA GLY A 218 25.51 -14.47 7.50
C GLY A 218 24.47 -13.35 7.46
N PHE A 219 23.42 -13.45 8.28
CA PHE A 219 22.44 -12.38 8.44
C PHE A 219 23.05 -11.19 9.20
N ILE A 220 23.37 -10.12 8.48
CA ILE A 220 23.81 -8.85 9.05
C ILE A 220 22.58 -7.94 9.10
N PRO A 221 22.08 -7.55 10.29
CA PRO A 221 20.88 -6.72 10.44
C PRO A 221 20.96 -5.42 9.63
N PRO A 222 20.17 -5.23 8.57
CA PRO A 222 20.16 -3.99 7.83
C PRO A 222 19.43 -2.90 8.61
N SER A 223 19.79 -1.63 8.35
CA SER A 223 19.07 -0.47 8.89
C SER A 223 17.63 -0.43 8.36
N ILE A 224 16.72 0.19 9.13
CA ILE A 224 15.35 0.48 8.66
C ILE A 224 15.26 1.83 7.93
N ILE A 225 16.35 2.61 7.88
CA ILE A 225 16.43 3.88 7.16
C ILE A 225 16.24 3.60 5.66
N GLY A 226 15.04 3.92 5.17
CA GLY A 226 14.66 3.76 3.77
C GLY A 226 14.91 5.01 2.93
N ILE A 227 14.69 4.85 1.63
CA ILE A 227 14.73 5.87 0.61
C ILE A 227 13.32 6.37 0.32
N CYS A 228 13.15 7.69 0.24
CA CYS A 228 11.93 8.39 -0.14
C CYS A 228 11.45 7.92 -1.52
N THR A 229 10.31 7.25 -1.55
CA THR A 229 9.68 6.79 -2.80
C THR A 229 8.50 7.65 -3.22
N GLY A 230 7.95 8.44 -2.29
CA GLY A 230 6.90 9.40 -2.58
C GLY A 230 6.23 9.94 -1.32
N LYS A 231 5.26 10.83 -1.52
CA LYS A 231 4.45 11.40 -0.43
C LYS A 231 3.03 11.68 -0.90
N SER A 232 2.11 11.74 0.05
CA SER A 232 0.77 12.29 -0.15
C SER A 232 0.55 13.41 0.87
N SER A 233 0.46 14.65 0.37
CA SER A 233 0.05 15.79 1.20
C SER A 233 -1.40 15.64 1.66
N VAL A 234 -2.26 15.08 0.82
CA VAL A 234 -3.70 14.85 1.11
C VAL A 234 -3.88 13.88 2.27
N LEU A 235 -3.08 12.81 2.34
CA LEU A 235 -3.12 11.86 3.46
C LEU A 235 -2.17 12.20 4.60
N GLY A 236 -1.27 13.17 4.40
CA GLY A 236 -0.21 13.48 5.34
C GLY A 236 0.78 12.32 5.51
N LEU A 237 1.10 11.60 4.43
CA LEU A 237 1.96 10.41 4.45
C LEU A 237 3.25 10.60 3.66
N SER A 238 4.32 9.95 4.12
CA SER A 238 5.54 9.72 3.37
C SER A 238 5.76 8.22 3.18
N TYR A 239 6.34 7.85 2.04
CA TYR A 239 6.61 6.47 1.65
C TYR A 239 8.11 6.26 1.57
N SER A 240 8.57 5.16 2.16
CA SER A 240 9.97 4.79 2.16
C SER A 240 10.14 3.32 1.79
N GLN A 241 11.20 3.01 1.04
CA GLN A 241 11.61 1.65 0.76
C GLN A 241 13.11 1.48 0.95
N ARG A 242 13.51 0.28 1.36
CA ARG A 242 14.91 -0.12 1.44
C ARG A 242 15.09 -1.51 0.84
N THR A 243 16.20 -1.70 0.16
CA THR A 243 16.61 -3.00 -0.35
C THR A 243 18.04 -3.26 0.09
N ASP A 244 18.27 -4.43 0.68
CA ASP A 244 19.59 -4.88 1.11
C ASP A 244 19.80 -6.31 0.62
N THR A 245 21.03 -6.64 0.27
CA THR A 245 21.40 -7.99 -0.09
C THR A 245 22.19 -8.63 1.03
N VAL A 246 21.81 -9.84 1.43
CA VAL A 246 22.48 -10.65 2.44
C VAL A 246 22.83 -12.01 1.86
N ASN A 247 23.91 -12.62 2.37
CA ASN A 247 24.33 -13.96 2.00
C ASN A 247 23.98 -14.91 3.13
N LEU A 248 23.13 -15.89 2.84
CA LEU A 248 22.60 -16.86 3.81
C LEU A 248 22.97 -18.27 3.37
N ASN A 249 22.95 -19.22 4.30
CA ASN A 249 23.23 -20.60 3.97
C ASN A 249 22.00 -21.31 3.39
N SER A 250 22.26 -22.33 2.59
CA SER A 250 21.21 -23.24 2.13
C SER A 250 20.46 -23.86 3.31
N ASN A 251 19.12 -23.85 3.25
CA ASN A 251 18.21 -24.30 4.32
C ASN A 251 18.23 -23.48 5.62
N ASP A 252 18.76 -22.25 5.61
CA ASP A 252 18.56 -21.34 6.75
C ASP A 252 17.06 -21.10 6.99
N LEU A 253 16.64 -21.22 8.25
CA LEU A 253 15.27 -21.03 8.73
C LEU A 253 15.28 -20.15 9.97
N PHE A 254 14.80 -18.92 9.86
CA PHE A 254 14.76 -17.97 10.97
C PHE A 254 13.74 -16.86 10.78
N THR A 255 13.44 -16.15 11.87
CA THR A 255 12.51 -15.03 11.87
C THR A 255 13.28 -13.72 11.98
N ALA A 256 13.05 -12.82 11.04
CA ALA A 256 13.60 -11.47 11.04
C ALA A 256 12.49 -10.45 11.27
N SER A 257 12.70 -9.53 12.21
CA SER A 257 11.67 -8.57 12.61
C SER A 257 12.21 -7.16 12.80
N PHE A 258 11.39 -6.18 12.43
CA PHE A 258 11.55 -4.79 12.84
C PHE A 258 10.59 -4.52 13.99
N LYS A 259 11.15 -4.27 15.18
CA LYS A 259 10.42 -3.88 16.37
C LYS A 259 10.51 -2.37 16.56
N SER A 260 9.37 -1.71 16.74
CA SER A 260 9.36 -0.28 17.03
C SER A 260 9.84 0.01 18.44
N ASN A 261 10.61 1.09 18.60
CA ASN A 261 10.91 1.59 19.95
C ASN A 261 9.64 2.19 20.59
N THR A 262 9.52 2.07 21.91
CA THR A 262 8.33 2.45 22.71
C THR A 262 7.72 3.78 22.26
N GLY A 263 6.41 3.82 21.95
CA GLY A 263 5.72 5.07 21.60
C GLY A 263 4.88 5.12 20.31
N SER A 264 4.60 4.02 19.61
CA SER A 264 4.89 4.02 18.17
C SER A 264 3.79 4.52 17.20
N PHE A 265 2.49 4.51 17.54
CA PHE A 265 1.46 5.08 16.64
C PHE A 265 1.20 6.56 16.90
N TYR A 266 1.15 7.36 15.83
CA TYR A 266 0.74 8.79 15.88
C TYR A 266 -0.75 8.98 16.20
N ARG A 267 -1.56 7.93 16.05
CA ARG A 267 -3.02 8.00 16.17
C ARG A 267 -3.47 7.29 17.45
N LEU A 268 -4.42 7.89 18.15
CA LEU A 268 -5.18 7.19 19.18
C LEU A 268 -6.00 6.09 18.49
N LEU A 269 -5.64 4.84 18.73
CA LEU A 269 -6.42 3.69 18.27
C LEU A 269 -7.52 3.43 19.30
N ASN A 270 -8.74 3.20 18.83
CA ASN A 270 -9.85 2.88 19.74
C ASN A 270 -9.55 1.55 20.45
N GLY A 271 -9.79 1.49 21.78
CA GLY A 271 -9.50 0.33 22.62
C GLY A 271 -8.18 0.41 23.42
N LEU A 272 -7.30 1.37 23.13
CA LEU A 272 -6.17 1.69 24.02
C LEU A 272 -6.62 2.70 25.08
N SER A 273 -6.30 2.44 26.35
CA SER A 273 -6.56 3.40 27.43
C SER A 273 -5.98 4.77 27.08
N SER A 274 -6.72 5.83 27.43
CA SER A 274 -6.40 7.24 27.19
C SER A 274 -5.06 7.71 27.81
N THR A 275 -4.30 6.82 28.46
CA THR A 275 -3.00 7.07 29.08
C THR A 275 -1.80 6.52 28.29
N SER A 276 -2.00 5.69 27.26
CA SER A 276 -0.89 5.11 26.48
C SER A 276 -0.87 5.63 25.05
N THR A 277 -0.21 6.77 24.82
CA THR A 277 0.24 7.24 23.50
C THR A 277 1.37 6.35 22.93
N SER A 278 1.45 5.08 23.32
CA SER A 278 2.68 4.28 23.30
C SER A 278 2.54 2.84 22.82
N ALA A 279 1.52 2.51 22.02
CA ALA A 279 1.39 1.15 21.46
C ALA A 279 2.60 0.81 20.57
N GLN A 280 3.29 -0.28 20.90
CA GLN A 280 4.35 -0.86 20.11
C GLN A 280 3.79 -1.70 18.96
N TRP A 281 4.56 -1.81 17.90
CA TRP A 281 4.26 -2.70 16.78
C TRP A 281 5.53 -3.40 16.34
N ILE A 282 5.32 -4.54 15.68
CA ILE A 282 6.41 -5.34 15.13
C ILE A 282 6.00 -5.77 13.74
N LEU A 283 6.90 -5.66 12.78
CA LEU A 283 6.78 -6.38 11.51
C LEU A 283 7.71 -7.58 11.58
N SER A 284 7.18 -8.78 11.46
CA SER A 284 7.94 -10.03 11.56
C SER A 284 7.71 -10.90 10.32
N MET A 285 8.80 -11.33 9.68
CA MET A 285 8.78 -12.25 8.55
C MET A 285 9.58 -13.52 8.85
N VAL A 286 9.16 -14.63 8.24
CA VAL A 286 9.88 -15.91 8.30
C VAL A 286 10.68 -16.10 7.02
N ILE A 287 11.98 -16.31 7.17
CA ILE A 287 12.91 -16.70 6.11
C ILE A 287 13.10 -18.20 6.20
N ASP A 288 12.86 -18.90 5.09
CA ASP A 288 13.08 -20.33 4.94
C ASP A 288 13.68 -20.61 3.56
N LEU A 289 14.96 -20.90 3.51
CA LEU A 289 15.71 -21.15 2.27
C LEU A 289 15.76 -22.63 1.86
N GLN A 290 14.78 -23.42 2.29
CA GLN A 290 14.69 -24.80 1.85
C GLN A 290 14.55 -24.92 0.33
N TRP A 291 15.19 -25.96 -0.22
CA TRP A 291 15.06 -26.32 -1.62
C TRP A 291 13.80 -27.16 -1.87
N LEU A 292 12.91 -26.67 -2.72
CA LEU A 292 11.68 -27.36 -3.08
C LEU A 292 11.94 -28.30 -4.27
N THR A 293 12.33 -29.54 -3.98
CA THR A 293 12.71 -30.54 -5.02
C THR A 293 11.65 -30.71 -6.11
N ASN A 294 10.37 -30.70 -5.74
CA ASN A 294 9.26 -30.86 -6.68
C ASN A 294 9.09 -29.66 -7.62
N LYS A 295 9.54 -28.48 -7.20
CA LYS A 295 9.45 -27.22 -7.98
C LYS A 295 10.77 -26.85 -8.65
N GLY A 296 11.88 -27.47 -8.27
CA GLY A 296 13.21 -27.19 -8.81
C GLY A 296 13.71 -25.78 -8.51
N ARG A 297 13.34 -25.23 -7.35
CA ARG A 297 13.68 -23.88 -6.90
C ARG A 297 13.72 -23.78 -5.39
N ILE A 298 14.37 -22.75 -4.86
CA ILE A 298 14.30 -22.34 -3.46
C ILE A 298 12.89 -21.81 -3.17
N ASN A 299 12.40 -22.09 -1.96
CA ASN A 299 11.21 -21.44 -1.41
C ASN A 299 11.27 -19.91 -1.59
N THR A 300 10.14 -19.29 -1.90
CA THR A 300 10.08 -17.85 -2.16
C THR A 300 8.80 -17.31 -1.55
N PRO A 301 8.89 -16.33 -0.64
CA PRO A 301 7.73 -15.89 0.11
C PRO A 301 6.70 -15.18 -0.79
N PRO A 302 5.46 -15.03 -0.30
CA PRO A 302 4.44 -14.33 -1.03
C PRO A 302 4.73 -12.83 -1.04
N VAL A 303 4.11 -12.13 -1.98
CA VAL A 303 4.18 -10.68 -2.07
C VAL A 303 2.84 -10.09 -1.64
N ALA A 304 2.82 -9.22 -0.64
CA ALA A 304 1.60 -8.57 -0.20
C ALA A 304 1.82 -7.09 0.15
N MET A 305 0.84 -6.25 -0.18
CA MET A 305 0.87 -4.81 0.11
C MET A 305 -0.54 -4.23 -0.03
N ILE A 306 -0.87 -3.23 0.78
CA ILE A 306 -2.13 -2.49 0.68
C ILE A 306 -1.90 -1.00 0.92
N VAL A 307 -2.73 -0.15 0.29
CA VAL A 307 -2.71 1.29 0.54
C VAL A 307 -3.26 1.61 1.91
N THR A 308 -2.45 2.28 2.72
CA THR A 308 -2.84 2.77 4.07
C THR A 308 -3.01 4.30 4.08
N PRO A 309 -3.95 4.85 4.88
CA PRO A 309 -5.03 4.14 5.55
C PRO A 309 -6.14 3.73 4.59
N VAL A 310 -6.80 2.61 4.89
CA VAL A 310 -8.06 2.23 4.23
C VAL A 310 -9.20 3.01 4.87
N ALA A 311 -10.10 3.57 4.07
CA ALA A 311 -11.27 4.31 4.55
C ALA A 311 -12.51 3.41 4.50
N ILE A 312 -13.24 3.33 5.62
CA ILE A 312 -14.51 2.60 5.68
C ILE A 312 -15.64 3.52 6.19
N PRO A 313 -16.86 3.42 5.65
CA PRO A 313 -18.02 4.13 6.18
C PRO A 313 -18.47 3.58 7.54
N VAL A 314 -18.95 4.47 8.41
CA VAL A 314 -19.52 4.10 9.71
C VAL A 314 -20.78 3.24 9.54
N GLY A 315 -20.92 2.20 10.36
CA GLY A 315 -22.10 1.33 10.42
C GLY A 315 -22.31 0.40 9.23
N ILE A 316 -21.38 0.38 8.25
CA ILE A 316 -21.49 -0.45 7.06
C ILE A 316 -20.36 -1.48 7.04
N ALA A 317 -20.73 -2.76 6.99
CA ALA A 317 -19.78 -3.84 6.81
C ALA A 317 -19.05 -3.69 5.47
N THR A 318 -17.73 -3.52 5.53
CA THR A 318 -16.88 -3.28 4.37
C THR A 318 -15.88 -4.41 4.24
N GLN A 319 -15.81 -5.00 3.04
CA GLN A 319 -14.79 -5.98 2.70
C GLN A 319 -13.57 -5.27 2.09
N ILE A 320 -12.42 -5.47 2.70
CA ILE A 320 -11.11 -4.97 2.30
C ILE A 320 -10.33 -6.17 1.76
N GLN A 321 -10.09 -6.20 0.45
CA GLN A 321 -9.24 -7.23 -0.15
C GLN A 321 -7.78 -6.82 -0.05
N ILE A 322 -6.95 -7.66 0.55
CA ILE A 322 -5.51 -7.44 0.62
C ILE A 322 -4.88 -8.04 -0.65
N PRO A 323 -4.21 -7.23 -1.49
CA PRO A 323 -3.48 -7.74 -2.64
C PRO A 323 -2.36 -8.69 -2.22
N VAL A 324 -2.42 -9.92 -2.73
CA VAL A 324 -1.42 -10.96 -2.53
C VAL A 324 -0.98 -11.52 -3.88
N GLY A 325 0.29 -11.85 -4.01
CA GLY A 325 0.87 -12.50 -5.17
C GLY A 325 1.73 -13.67 -4.73
N ASP A 326 1.41 -14.85 -5.25
CA ASP A 326 2.23 -16.04 -5.09
C ASP A 326 3.30 -16.07 -6.21
N VAL A 327 4.57 -16.13 -5.81
CA VAL A 327 5.72 -16.17 -6.73
C VAL A 327 6.04 -17.59 -7.18
N ASP A 328 5.61 -18.60 -6.43
CA ASP A 328 6.01 -19.99 -6.63
C ASP A 328 5.02 -20.87 -7.40
N SER A 329 3.83 -20.31 -7.64
CA SER A 329 2.79 -20.87 -8.52
C SER A 329 2.17 -22.17 -7.98
N ASP A 330 2.27 -22.45 -6.68
CA ASP A 330 1.43 -23.46 -6.03
C ASP A 330 0.03 -22.95 -5.65
N GLN A 331 -0.17 -21.62 -5.73
CA GLN A 331 -1.42 -20.90 -5.49
C GLN A 331 -2.00 -21.06 -4.08
N ASP A 332 -1.21 -21.44 -3.07
CA ASP A 332 -1.72 -21.59 -1.71
C ASP A 332 -1.15 -20.54 -0.75
N VAL A 333 -1.56 -19.30 -1.00
CA VAL A 333 -1.31 -18.19 -0.08
C VAL A 333 -2.53 -17.99 0.79
N ARG A 334 -2.31 -17.99 2.12
CA ARG A 334 -3.38 -17.82 3.10
C ARG A 334 -3.06 -16.69 4.06
N CYS A 335 -4.10 -15.98 4.49
CA CYS A 335 -3.97 -14.94 5.51
C CYS A 335 -4.45 -15.41 6.88
N ARG A 336 -3.75 -14.94 7.91
CA ARG A 336 -4.21 -14.98 9.30
C ARG A 336 -3.84 -13.69 10.02
N TRP A 337 -4.48 -13.47 11.16
CA TRP A 337 -4.04 -12.40 12.06
C TRP A 337 -2.63 -12.69 12.57
N SER A 338 -1.82 -11.63 12.69
CA SER A 338 -0.58 -11.68 13.45
C SER A 338 -0.90 -11.96 14.93
N VAL A 339 -0.02 -12.70 15.60
CA VAL A 339 -0.22 -13.12 16.99
C VAL A 339 0.98 -12.81 17.90
N GLY A 340 0.67 -12.45 19.14
CA GLY A 340 1.64 -12.33 20.22
C GLY A 340 2.62 -11.16 20.13
N THR A 341 3.53 -11.11 21.10
CA THR A 341 4.47 -10.00 21.28
C THR A 341 5.64 -10.01 20.30
N GLU A 342 5.69 -10.97 19.36
CA GLU A 342 6.78 -11.12 18.39
C GLU A 342 6.34 -10.82 16.95
N GLU A 343 5.04 -10.89 16.63
CA GLU A 343 4.55 -10.58 15.28
C GLU A 343 3.82 -9.23 15.17
N CYS A 344 3.25 -8.72 16.26
CA CYS A 344 2.43 -7.50 16.23
C CYS A 344 2.45 -6.68 17.52
N ALA A 345 2.95 -7.20 18.64
CA ALA A 345 3.00 -6.48 19.92
C ALA A 345 1.63 -5.89 20.32
N ASP A 346 1.53 -4.57 20.49
CA ASP A 346 0.31 -3.91 20.95
C ASP A 346 -0.69 -3.63 19.83
N VAL A 347 -0.51 -4.16 18.61
CA VAL A 347 -1.51 -4.07 17.53
C VAL A 347 -2.03 -5.42 17.07
N CYS A 348 -1.82 -6.45 17.88
CA CYS A 348 -2.43 -7.75 17.63
C CYS A 348 -3.96 -7.70 17.75
N PHE A 349 -4.62 -8.50 16.91
CA PHE A 349 -6.03 -8.81 17.06
C PHE A 349 -6.27 -9.55 18.39
N ALA A 350 -7.38 -9.37 19.11
CA ALA A 350 -8.60 -8.61 18.78
C ALA A 350 -8.74 -7.25 19.47
N THR A 351 -7.74 -6.84 20.25
CA THR A 351 -7.89 -5.79 21.26
C THR A 351 -8.28 -4.42 20.67
N TYR A 352 -7.99 -4.17 19.38
CA TYR A 352 -8.13 -2.85 18.73
C TYR A 352 -8.95 -2.89 17.44
N ILE A 353 -9.67 -3.99 17.22
CA ILE A 353 -10.53 -4.18 16.06
C ILE A 353 -11.97 -4.41 16.56
N PRO A 354 -12.99 -3.84 15.90
CA PRO A 354 -14.38 -4.02 16.30
C PRO A 354 -14.79 -5.50 16.41
N PRO A 355 -15.56 -5.89 17.43
CA PRO A 355 -16.13 -7.22 17.53
C PRO A 355 -16.92 -7.60 16.27
N GLY A 356 -16.83 -8.86 15.86
CA GLY A 356 -17.47 -9.35 14.63
C GLY A 356 -16.67 -9.09 13.35
N THR A 357 -15.46 -8.53 13.45
CA THR A 357 -14.52 -8.46 12.32
C THR A 357 -14.03 -9.86 11.95
N ILE A 358 -14.02 -10.17 10.66
CA ILE A 358 -13.65 -11.49 10.11
C ILE A 358 -12.52 -11.30 9.10
N LEU A 359 -11.44 -12.07 9.24
CA LEU A 359 -10.42 -12.23 8.22
C LEU A 359 -10.55 -13.64 7.64
N SER A 360 -10.81 -13.74 6.35
CA SER A 360 -10.84 -15.02 5.64
C SER A 360 -9.43 -15.43 5.19
N THR A 361 -9.26 -16.72 4.90
CA THR A 361 -7.98 -17.28 4.45
C THR A 361 -7.55 -16.75 3.09
N ASP A 362 -8.48 -16.33 2.22
CA ASP A 362 -8.19 -15.66 0.93
C ASP A 362 -7.90 -14.15 1.08
N CYS A 363 -7.49 -13.73 2.28
CA CYS A 363 -7.02 -12.37 2.55
C CYS A 363 -8.09 -11.28 2.38
N ALA A 364 -9.36 -11.63 2.61
CA ALA A 364 -10.47 -10.68 2.65
C ALA A 364 -10.82 -10.32 4.10
N LEU A 365 -10.62 -9.05 4.46
CA LEU A 365 -10.96 -8.52 5.77
C LEU A 365 -12.36 -7.88 5.72
N THR A 366 -13.32 -8.42 6.46
CA THR A 366 -14.65 -7.84 6.64
C THR A 366 -14.74 -7.15 8.00
N ILE A 367 -14.92 -5.84 8.00
CA ILE A 367 -14.94 -4.98 9.19
C ILE A 367 -16.10 -3.98 9.14
N THR A 368 -16.66 -3.64 10.29
CA THR A 368 -17.66 -2.57 10.42
C THR A 368 -17.13 -1.48 11.35
N GLY A 369 -16.99 -0.25 10.84
CA GLY A 369 -16.58 0.89 11.66
C GLY A 369 -17.71 1.34 12.58
N LEU A 370 -17.44 1.55 13.86
CA LEU A 370 -18.49 1.83 14.85
C LEU A 370 -18.69 3.33 15.12
N VAL A 371 -17.60 4.11 15.16
CA VAL A 371 -17.65 5.55 15.47
C VAL A 371 -16.91 6.32 14.39
N ILE A 372 -17.49 7.44 13.94
CA ILE A 372 -16.87 8.33 12.95
C ILE A 372 -15.54 8.87 13.50
N ASN A 373 -14.52 8.95 12.64
CA ASN A 373 -13.15 9.36 12.97
C ASN A 373 -12.33 8.39 13.82
N ASP A 374 -12.88 7.22 14.18
CA ASP A 374 -12.09 6.16 14.78
C ASP A 374 -11.00 5.66 13.85
N TRP A 375 -9.92 5.18 14.48
CA TRP A 375 -8.82 4.50 13.85
C TRP A 375 -8.68 3.09 14.41
N TYR A 376 -8.53 2.13 13.51
CA TYR A 376 -8.15 0.75 13.82
C TYR A 376 -6.82 0.42 13.14
N ALA A 377 -6.09 -0.53 13.70
CA ALA A 377 -4.89 -1.09 13.10
C ALA A 377 -5.14 -2.56 12.76
N ALA A 378 -4.71 -2.99 11.57
CA ALA A 378 -4.74 -4.38 11.16
C ALA A 378 -3.31 -4.90 11.01
N ALA A 379 -2.99 -6.00 11.68
CA ALA A 379 -1.73 -6.72 11.56
C ALA A 379 -1.97 -8.15 11.10
N ILE A 380 -1.53 -8.45 9.88
CA ILE A 380 -1.86 -9.69 9.17
C ILE A 380 -0.57 -10.35 8.71
N GLN A 381 -0.51 -11.68 8.86
CA GLN A 381 0.50 -12.51 8.24
C GLN A 381 -0.06 -13.11 6.96
N VAL A 382 0.69 -12.93 5.88
CA VAL A 382 0.43 -13.55 4.58
C VAL A 382 1.40 -14.71 4.46
N GLU A 383 0.84 -15.92 4.56
CA GLU A 383 1.58 -17.16 4.66
C GLU A 383 1.53 -17.92 3.34
N ASP A 384 2.64 -18.56 3.04
CA ASP A 384 2.85 -19.37 1.84
C ASP A 384 3.04 -20.82 2.23
N PHE A 385 2.33 -21.70 1.54
CA PHE A 385 2.17 -23.11 1.87
C PHE A 385 2.53 -23.93 0.65
N GLN A 386 3.31 -25.00 0.86
CA GLN A 386 3.77 -25.87 -0.23
C GLN A 386 2.63 -26.36 -1.16
N ASP A 387 1.46 -26.64 -0.57
CA ASP A 387 0.23 -26.98 -1.26
C ASP A 387 -1.00 -26.83 -0.35
N ASN A 388 -2.19 -26.89 -0.95
CA ASN A 388 -3.50 -26.74 -0.30
C ASN A 388 -3.84 -27.77 0.80
N THR A 389 -3.02 -28.81 1.00
CA THR A 389 -3.20 -29.80 2.05
C THR A 389 -2.30 -29.54 3.25
N THR A 390 -1.25 -28.74 3.08
CA THR A 390 -0.32 -28.42 4.15
C THR A 390 -0.91 -27.45 5.18
N THR A 391 -0.47 -27.61 6.42
CA THR A 391 -0.94 -26.83 7.59
C THR A 391 0.17 -26.00 8.22
N VAL A 392 1.41 -26.19 7.80
CA VAL A 392 2.57 -25.43 8.25
C VAL A 392 3.02 -24.56 7.08
N ALA A 393 3.03 -23.25 7.29
CA ALA A 393 3.54 -22.30 6.30
C ALA A 393 5.05 -22.45 6.15
N LEU A 394 5.55 -22.34 4.91
CA LEU A 394 6.97 -22.28 4.62
C LEU A 394 7.52 -20.88 4.91
N SER A 395 6.78 -19.86 4.48
CA SER A 395 7.15 -18.46 4.64
C SER A 395 5.98 -17.64 5.15
N SER A 396 6.29 -16.52 5.80
CA SER A 396 5.29 -15.55 6.27
C SER A 396 5.79 -14.13 6.06
N VAL A 397 4.94 -13.28 5.47
CA VAL A 397 5.21 -11.87 5.22
C VAL A 397 4.16 -11.01 5.95
N PRO A 398 4.58 -10.04 6.79
CA PRO A 398 3.65 -9.19 7.52
C PRO A 398 3.12 -8.07 6.63
N VAL A 399 1.84 -7.77 6.78
CA VAL A 399 1.20 -6.57 6.24
C VAL A 399 0.50 -5.85 7.37
N GLN A 400 0.94 -4.62 7.65
CA GLN A 400 0.28 -3.75 8.62
C GLN A 400 -0.23 -2.48 7.96
N PHE A 401 -1.45 -2.09 8.31
CA PHE A 401 -2.08 -0.88 7.80
C PHE A 401 -3.11 -0.33 8.79
N LEU A 402 -3.47 0.93 8.58
CA LEU A 402 -4.49 1.61 9.37
C LEU A 402 -5.82 1.62 8.63
N ILE A 403 -6.89 1.60 9.39
CA ILE A 403 -8.27 1.74 8.91
C ILE A 403 -8.87 2.95 9.60
N ARG A 404 -9.44 3.87 8.84
CA ARG A 404 -10.16 5.03 9.37
C ARG A 404 -11.63 4.97 9.03
N VAL A 405 -12.46 5.23 10.04
CA VAL A 405 -13.92 5.30 9.91
C VAL A 405 -14.34 6.71 9.52
N TYR A 406 -15.21 6.82 8.53
CA TYR A 406 -15.72 8.10 8.04
C TYR A 406 -17.24 8.14 8.09
N ALA A 407 -17.78 9.36 8.10
CA ALA A 407 -19.19 9.57 7.83
C ALA A 407 -19.50 9.11 6.39
N THR A 408 -20.62 8.41 6.22
CA THR A 408 -21.08 7.99 4.90
C THR A 408 -21.45 9.24 4.08
N PRO A 409 -20.78 9.51 2.95
CA PRO A 409 -21.11 10.66 2.13
C PRO A 409 -22.50 10.49 1.51
N SER A 410 -23.19 11.61 1.26
CA SER A 410 -24.49 11.63 0.58
C SER A 410 -24.40 11.36 -0.93
N TYR A 411 -23.19 11.08 -1.43
CA TYR A 411 -22.89 10.90 -2.85
C TYR A 411 -22.03 9.65 -3.06
N SER A 412 -21.98 9.18 -4.30
CA SER A 412 -21.25 7.98 -4.67
C SER A 412 -19.74 8.19 -4.64
N LEU A 413 -19.06 7.27 -3.96
CA LEU A 413 -17.60 7.27 -3.81
C LEU A 413 -16.90 7.21 -5.17
N PRO A 414 -15.69 7.80 -5.31
CA PRO A 414 -14.92 7.67 -6.53
C PRO A 414 -14.53 6.20 -6.76
N THR A 415 -14.43 5.80 -8.02
CA THR A 415 -13.91 4.47 -8.37
C THR A 415 -12.58 4.59 -9.06
N LEU A 416 -11.68 3.64 -8.77
CA LEU A 416 -10.42 3.52 -9.46
C LEU A 416 -10.46 2.33 -10.43
N THR A 417 -10.01 2.55 -11.65
CA THR A 417 -9.78 1.53 -12.67
C THR A 417 -8.40 1.72 -13.29
N SER A 418 -7.89 0.67 -13.91
CA SER A 418 -6.61 0.66 -14.62
C SER A 418 -6.85 -0.01 -15.96
N ASN A 419 -6.10 0.41 -16.98
CA ASN A 419 -6.10 -0.28 -18.27
C ASN A 419 -5.46 -1.68 -18.20
N GLN A 420 -4.73 -1.98 -17.12
CA GLN A 420 -3.92 -3.18 -16.97
C GLN A 420 -3.92 -3.66 -15.50
N SER A 421 -4.11 -4.97 -15.30
CA SER A 421 -4.14 -5.61 -13.98
C SER A 421 -3.04 -6.67 -13.79
N TYR A 422 -2.65 -7.38 -14.85
CA TYR A 422 -1.52 -8.32 -14.86
C TYR A 422 -0.71 -8.10 -16.13
N VAL A 423 0.55 -7.70 -15.99
CA VAL A 423 1.40 -7.38 -17.15
C VAL A 423 2.81 -7.87 -16.96
N ASP A 424 3.35 -8.50 -18.01
CA ASP A 424 4.76 -8.83 -18.06
C ASP A 424 5.59 -7.59 -18.45
N VAL A 425 6.65 -7.31 -17.69
CA VAL A 425 7.52 -6.15 -17.94
C VAL A 425 8.98 -6.60 -18.05
N ASP A 426 9.69 -6.05 -19.03
CA ASP A 426 11.10 -6.35 -19.30
C ASP A 426 12.06 -5.40 -18.60
N VAL A 427 13.24 -5.92 -18.23
CA VAL A 427 14.33 -5.13 -17.63
C VAL A 427 14.84 -4.08 -18.58
N GLY A 428 15.02 -2.86 -18.07
CA GLY A 428 15.57 -1.76 -18.85
C GLY A 428 14.62 -1.23 -19.93
N ILE A 429 13.45 -1.83 -20.10
CA ILE A 429 12.40 -1.35 -21.00
C ILE A 429 11.45 -0.45 -20.20
N PRO A 430 11.29 0.82 -20.57
CA PRO A 430 10.33 1.70 -19.92
C PRO A 430 8.92 1.15 -20.05
N PHE A 431 8.23 1.03 -18.92
CA PHE A 431 6.84 0.63 -18.81
C PHE A 431 5.99 1.83 -18.39
N THR A 432 4.79 1.93 -18.97
CA THR A 432 3.80 2.93 -18.59
C THR A 432 2.41 2.31 -18.47
N THR A 433 1.66 2.76 -17.47
CA THR A 433 0.24 2.42 -17.28
C THR A 433 -0.54 3.67 -16.90
N THR A 434 -1.82 3.69 -17.26
CA THR A 434 -2.71 4.81 -16.94
C THR A 434 -3.72 4.35 -15.91
N LEU A 435 -3.72 5.05 -14.76
CA LEU A 435 -4.72 4.90 -13.73
C LEU A 435 -5.86 5.87 -14.01
N PHE A 436 -7.09 5.39 -13.91
CA PHE A 436 -8.30 6.15 -14.14
C PHE A 436 -9.12 6.26 -12.85
N ALA A 437 -9.47 7.48 -12.47
CA ALA A 437 -10.39 7.75 -11.37
C ALA A 437 -11.68 8.35 -11.93
N THR A 438 -12.81 7.69 -11.67
CA THR A 438 -14.13 8.19 -12.08
C THR A 438 -14.83 8.84 -10.89
N ASN A 439 -15.24 10.08 -11.06
CA ASN A 439 -16.05 10.83 -10.13
C ASN A 439 -17.54 10.52 -10.33
N TYR A 440 -18.17 9.98 -9.29
CA TYR A 440 -19.62 9.77 -9.24
C TYR A 440 -20.34 10.72 -8.28
N GLY A 441 -19.62 11.69 -7.70
CA GLY A 441 -20.15 12.67 -6.77
C GLY A 441 -20.88 13.86 -7.41
N GLY A 442 -21.05 13.86 -8.73
CA GLY A 442 -21.64 14.96 -9.48
C GLY A 442 -20.67 16.12 -9.71
N THR A 443 -21.20 17.28 -10.13
CA THR A 443 -20.41 18.45 -10.55
C THR A 443 -19.79 19.24 -9.39
N SER A 444 -20.29 19.05 -8.17
CA SER A 444 -19.78 19.71 -6.95
C SER A 444 -18.60 18.97 -6.31
N VAL A 445 -18.27 17.77 -6.79
CA VAL A 445 -17.15 16.95 -6.34
C VAL A 445 -16.15 16.86 -7.49
N SER A 446 -14.85 16.87 -7.18
CA SER A 446 -13.79 16.62 -8.18
C SER A 446 -12.75 15.66 -7.62
N ILE A 447 -12.04 14.92 -8.47
CA ILE A 447 -10.90 14.11 -8.01
C ILE A 447 -9.74 15.06 -7.69
N SER A 448 -9.22 14.97 -6.46
CA SER A 448 -8.10 15.80 -6.00
C SER A 448 -6.76 15.10 -6.18
N SER A 449 -6.71 13.76 -6.03
CA SER A 449 -5.49 12.98 -6.25
C SER A 449 -5.76 11.51 -6.58
N ILE A 450 -4.82 10.89 -7.28
CA ILE A 450 -4.64 9.44 -7.33
C ILE A 450 -3.35 9.14 -6.59
N ILE A 451 -3.43 8.34 -5.54
CA ILE A 451 -2.30 8.00 -4.68
C ILE A 451 -1.80 6.63 -5.09
N ILE A 452 -0.48 6.50 -5.28
CA ILE A 452 0.15 5.23 -5.61
C ILE A 452 1.09 4.78 -4.49
N GLN A 453 1.17 3.47 -4.30
CA GLN A 453 2.17 2.79 -3.48
C GLN A 453 2.66 1.57 -4.24
N THR A 454 3.97 1.35 -4.26
CA THR A 454 4.60 0.29 -5.04
C THR A 454 5.42 -0.61 -4.12
N THR A 455 5.62 -1.88 -4.49
CA THR A 455 6.64 -2.76 -3.86
C THR A 455 8.03 -2.58 -4.45
N PHE A 456 8.18 -1.66 -5.41
CA PHE A 456 9.39 -1.43 -6.19
C PHE A 456 9.75 0.05 -6.21
N PHE A 457 11.05 0.33 -6.37
CA PHE A 457 11.62 1.67 -6.46
C PHE A 457 11.69 2.20 -7.91
N GLY A 458 11.70 3.52 -8.07
CA GLY A 458 11.94 4.19 -9.35
C GLY A 458 10.68 4.44 -10.19
N ALA A 459 9.50 4.12 -9.67
CA ALA A 459 8.24 4.54 -10.26
C ALA A 459 8.09 6.07 -10.17
N THR A 460 7.61 6.68 -11.23
CA THR A 460 7.28 8.10 -11.30
C THR A 460 5.82 8.25 -11.69
N GLN A 461 5.15 9.25 -11.11
CA GLN A 461 3.75 9.54 -11.36
C GLN A 461 3.63 10.90 -12.05
N GLY A 462 2.90 10.95 -13.15
CA GLY A 462 2.51 12.19 -13.81
C GLY A 462 1.41 12.93 -13.06
N SER A 463 1.25 14.21 -13.38
CA SER A 463 0.17 15.03 -12.83
C SER A 463 -1.21 14.40 -13.07
N LEU A 464 -2.15 14.70 -12.16
CA LEU A 464 -3.55 14.35 -12.36
C LEU A 464 -4.13 15.20 -13.50
N ILE A 465 -4.77 14.55 -14.47
CA ILE A 465 -5.38 15.18 -15.64
C ILE A 465 -6.87 14.88 -15.62
N GLN A 466 -7.72 15.86 -15.91
CA GLN A 466 -9.14 15.65 -16.17
C GLN A 466 -9.34 15.42 -17.67
N GLU A 467 -10.01 14.33 -18.04
CA GLU A 467 -10.19 13.95 -19.44
C GLU A 467 -11.16 14.90 -20.16
N THR A 468 -10.79 15.38 -21.35
CA THR A 468 -11.59 16.36 -22.11
C THR A 468 -12.87 15.78 -22.70
N THR A 469 -12.87 14.47 -22.95
CA THR A 469 -14.02 13.75 -23.52
C THR A 469 -15.03 13.33 -22.45
N ASN A 470 -14.61 13.28 -21.17
CA ASN A 470 -15.45 12.93 -20.04
C ASN A 470 -14.99 13.67 -18.80
N ASN A 471 -15.69 14.76 -18.44
CA ASN A 471 -15.36 15.59 -17.28
C ASN A 471 -15.48 14.85 -15.93
N SER A 472 -16.08 13.66 -15.88
CA SER A 472 -16.12 12.83 -14.68
C SER A 472 -14.90 11.90 -14.56
N LEU A 473 -14.08 11.79 -15.61
CA LEU A 473 -12.94 10.90 -15.67
C LEU A 473 -11.64 11.68 -15.48
N TYR A 474 -10.80 11.19 -14.59
CA TYR A 474 -9.47 11.71 -14.32
C TYR A 474 -8.45 10.61 -14.58
N SER A 475 -7.26 10.98 -15.03
CA SER A 475 -6.19 10.03 -15.29
C SER A 475 -4.86 10.51 -14.71
N SER A 476 -4.01 9.55 -14.40
CA SER A 476 -2.62 9.78 -14.04
C SER A 476 -1.77 8.65 -14.59
N ILE A 477 -0.67 9.02 -15.26
CA ILE A 477 0.25 8.05 -15.86
C ILE A 477 1.30 7.68 -14.84
N VAL A 478 1.52 6.38 -14.65
CA VAL A 478 2.65 5.85 -13.89
C VAL A 478 3.67 5.28 -14.86
N SER A 479 4.92 5.69 -14.69
CA SER A 479 6.05 5.28 -15.50
C SER A 479 7.11 4.62 -14.64
N TRP A 480 7.65 3.49 -15.09
CA TRP A 480 8.67 2.76 -14.36
C TRP A 480 9.61 2.06 -15.35
N THR A 481 10.92 2.13 -15.09
CA THR A 481 11.92 1.35 -15.84
C THR A 481 12.54 0.34 -14.89
N PRO A 482 12.20 -0.96 -15.00
CA PRO A 482 12.70 -1.98 -14.09
C PRO A 482 14.21 -2.17 -14.21
N THR A 483 14.87 -2.43 -13.08
CA THR A 483 16.31 -2.74 -13.01
C THR A 483 16.54 -4.19 -12.63
N SER A 484 17.74 -4.72 -12.91
CA SER A 484 18.08 -6.14 -12.67
C SER A 484 17.78 -6.68 -11.27
N PRO A 485 17.88 -5.92 -10.17
CA PRO A 485 17.49 -6.39 -8.83
C PRO A 485 15.98 -6.55 -8.60
N GLN A 486 15.12 -6.00 -9.47
CA GLN A 486 13.66 -5.96 -9.27
C GLN A 486 12.93 -7.16 -9.93
N VAL A 487 13.58 -8.32 -10.10
CA VAL A 487 12.97 -9.52 -10.74
C VAL A 487 11.84 -10.02 -9.86
N GLY A 488 10.78 -10.54 -10.47
CA GLY A 488 9.70 -11.24 -9.77
C GLY A 488 8.38 -10.51 -9.90
N ILE A 489 7.48 -10.80 -8.95
CA ILE A 489 6.17 -10.15 -8.86
C ILE A 489 6.33 -8.82 -8.14
N GLN A 490 5.85 -7.77 -8.79
CA GLN A 490 5.77 -6.43 -8.25
C GLN A 490 4.32 -6.00 -8.14
N ILE A 491 3.94 -5.32 -7.05
CA ILE A 491 2.60 -4.80 -6.85
C ILE A 491 2.64 -3.27 -6.90
N LEU A 492 1.79 -2.68 -7.73
CA LEU A 492 1.42 -1.27 -7.67
C LEU A 492 0.00 -1.20 -7.13
N CYS A 493 -0.18 -0.64 -5.94
CA CYS A 493 -1.49 -0.32 -5.40
C CYS A 493 -1.81 1.16 -5.63
N ALA A 494 -3.07 1.48 -5.94
CA ALA A 494 -3.50 2.86 -6.10
C ALA A 494 -4.88 3.13 -5.49
N LEU A 495 -5.13 4.38 -5.12
CA LEU A 495 -6.36 4.86 -4.48
C LEU A 495 -6.74 6.24 -5.01
N ALA A 496 -8.02 6.46 -5.35
CA ALA A 496 -8.52 7.78 -5.72
C ALA A 496 -9.02 8.54 -4.48
N VAL A 497 -8.76 9.85 -4.44
CA VAL A 497 -9.25 10.77 -3.41
C VAL A 497 -9.93 11.97 -4.06
N ASP A 498 -11.09 12.34 -3.57
CA ASP A 498 -11.85 13.50 -4.06
C ASP A 498 -11.56 14.80 -3.29
N SER A 499 -12.23 15.88 -3.68
CA SER A 499 -12.09 17.22 -3.14
C SER A 499 -12.51 17.34 -1.67
N PHE A 500 -13.28 16.37 -1.16
CA PHE A 500 -13.71 16.30 0.24
C PHE A 500 -12.86 15.32 1.06
N GLY A 501 -11.82 14.73 0.46
CA GLY A 501 -10.94 13.76 1.11
C GLY A 501 -11.53 12.34 1.18
N THR A 502 -12.67 12.12 0.53
CA THR A 502 -13.36 10.83 0.42
C THR A 502 -12.64 9.95 -0.59
N ARG A 503 -12.62 8.64 -0.35
CA ARG A 503 -11.70 7.72 -1.03
C ARG A 503 -12.44 6.60 -1.76
N SER A 504 -11.79 6.01 -2.76
CA SER A 504 -12.33 4.84 -3.44
C SER A 504 -12.41 3.63 -2.50
N GLN A 505 -13.49 2.84 -2.60
CA GLN A 505 -13.68 1.64 -1.75
C GLN A 505 -12.63 0.56 -1.98
N LYS A 506 -12.07 0.50 -3.20
CA LYS A 506 -11.03 -0.47 -3.57
C LYS A 506 -9.76 0.27 -3.89
N ALA A 507 -8.67 -0.17 -3.29
CA ALA A 507 -7.34 0.07 -3.83
C ALA A 507 -7.14 -0.93 -4.96
N GLN A 508 -6.72 -0.46 -6.15
CA GLN A 508 -6.43 -1.37 -7.25
C GLN A 508 -4.96 -1.78 -7.19
N ALA A 509 -4.70 -3.09 -7.13
CA ALA A 509 -3.39 -3.65 -7.34
C ALA A 509 -3.20 -4.06 -8.79
N ALA A 510 -2.12 -3.62 -9.42
CA ALA A 510 -1.60 -4.19 -10.65
C ALA A 510 -0.40 -5.06 -10.29
N HIS A 511 -0.43 -6.32 -10.73
CA HIS A 511 0.69 -7.23 -10.60
C HIS A 511 1.53 -7.17 -11.87
N HIS A 512 2.82 -6.89 -11.71
CA HIS A 512 3.78 -6.93 -12.79
C HIS A 512 4.69 -8.12 -12.59
N ARG A 513 4.74 -9.03 -13.57
CA ARG A 513 5.69 -10.14 -13.55
C ARG A 513 6.85 -9.80 -14.45
N ARG A 514 8.05 -9.72 -13.88
CA ARG A 514 9.23 -9.41 -14.68
C ARG A 514 9.67 -10.62 -15.50
N GLN A 515 10.03 -10.40 -16.76
CA GLN A 515 10.79 -11.40 -17.54
C GLN A 515 12.31 -11.10 -17.47
N LEU A 516 13.10 -12.15 -17.31
CA LEU A 516 14.55 -12.10 -17.54
C LEU A 516 14.75 -12.15 -19.06
N LEU A 517 15.07 -11.02 -19.68
CA LEU A 517 15.87 -11.05 -20.91
C LEU A 517 17.26 -11.57 -20.52
N GLN A 518 17.40 -12.89 -20.45
CA GLN A 518 18.73 -13.48 -20.52
C GLN A 518 19.38 -13.00 -21.83
N PRO A 519 20.70 -12.77 -21.86
CA PRO A 519 21.39 -12.64 -23.13
C PRO A 519 21.35 -14.01 -23.81
N LEU A 520 20.33 -14.31 -24.62
CA LEU A 520 20.35 -15.45 -25.55
C LEU A 520 20.74 -16.83 -24.93
N GLN A 521 20.54 -17.04 -23.63
CA GLN A 521 21.12 -18.20 -22.91
C GLN A 521 20.11 -19.14 -22.21
N ALA A 522 18.81 -18.95 -22.43
CA ALA A 522 17.80 -19.95 -22.10
C ALA A 522 17.27 -20.44 -23.43
N GLN A 523 18.04 -21.31 -24.07
CA GLN A 523 17.62 -22.03 -25.26
C GLN A 523 16.47 -22.98 -24.92
N PRO A 524 15.27 -22.86 -25.52
CA PRO A 524 14.27 -23.92 -25.46
C PRO A 524 13.83 -24.24 -26.89
N ALA A 525 14.77 -24.54 -27.79
CA ALA A 525 14.45 -25.09 -29.12
C ALA A 525 15.66 -25.65 -29.86
N HIS A 526 16.83 -24.99 -29.81
CA HIS A 526 17.99 -25.40 -30.62
C HIS A 526 18.67 -26.66 -30.08
N HIS A 527 18.91 -26.76 -28.78
CA HIS A 527 19.43 -28.00 -28.19
C HIS A 527 18.43 -29.16 -28.32
N ARG A 528 17.13 -28.90 -28.16
CA ARG A 528 16.06 -29.88 -28.43
C ARG A 528 16.02 -30.29 -29.91
N ARG A 529 16.29 -29.37 -30.86
CA ARG A 529 16.43 -29.66 -32.30
C ARG A 529 17.70 -30.45 -32.60
N GLN A 530 18.83 -30.18 -31.95
CA GLN A 530 20.07 -30.94 -32.13
C GLN A 530 19.95 -32.36 -31.54
N LEU A 531 19.30 -32.51 -30.38
CA LEU A 531 18.95 -33.82 -29.80
C LEU A 531 17.88 -34.56 -30.62
N LEU A 532 16.88 -33.85 -31.14
CA LEU A 532 15.91 -34.42 -32.09
C LEU A 532 16.58 -34.81 -33.41
N GLN A 533 17.55 -34.04 -33.90
CA GLN A 533 18.32 -34.36 -35.10
C GLN A 533 19.25 -35.55 -34.87
N SER A 534 19.86 -35.69 -33.69
CA SER A 534 20.69 -36.85 -33.35
C SER A 534 19.83 -38.11 -33.12
N LEU A 535 18.68 -37.99 -32.46
CA LEU A 535 17.68 -39.05 -32.32
C LEU A 535 17.06 -39.44 -33.68
N GLN A 536 16.79 -38.47 -34.56
CA GLN A 536 16.33 -38.72 -35.93
C GLN A 536 17.42 -39.37 -36.78
N ALA A 537 18.70 -39.00 -36.60
CA ALA A 537 19.82 -39.64 -37.28
C ALA A 537 20.01 -41.09 -36.81
N GLN A 538 19.89 -41.36 -35.50
CA GLN A 538 19.90 -42.71 -34.94
C GLN A 538 18.70 -43.53 -35.41
N ALA A 539 17.49 -42.94 -35.44
CA ALA A 539 16.29 -43.59 -35.98
C ALA A 539 16.41 -43.85 -37.50
N ALA A 540 17.08 -42.97 -38.25
CA ALA A 540 17.37 -43.17 -39.67
C ALA A 540 18.39 -44.31 -39.88
N GLN A 541 19.39 -44.43 -39.01
CA GLN A 541 20.33 -45.55 -39.03
C GLN A 541 19.62 -46.88 -38.70
N HIS A 542 18.72 -46.89 -37.71
CA HIS A 542 17.92 -48.06 -37.36
C HIS A 542 16.94 -48.44 -38.50
N ARG A 543 16.31 -47.45 -39.16
CA ARG A 543 15.51 -47.68 -40.38
C ARG A 543 16.32 -48.28 -41.53
N ARG A 544 17.57 -47.86 -41.73
CA ARG A 544 18.45 -48.46 -42.76
C ARG A 544 18.77 -49.91 -42.46
N GLN A 545 19.04 -50.26 -41.19
CA GLN A 545 19.25 -51.65 -40.77
C GLN A 545 17.99 -52.50 -40.99
N LEU A 546 16.81 -51.96 -40.66
CA LEU A 546 15.53 -52.64 -40.88
C LEU A 546 15.19 -52.80 -42.38
N LEU A 547 15.56 -51.82 -43.22
CA LEU A 547 15.42 -51.92 -44.68
C LEU A 547 16.37 -52.97 -45.26
N GLN A 548 17.59 -53.11 -44.74
CA GLN A 548 18.51 -54.17 -45.15
C GLN A 548 17.97 -55.56 -44.78
N SER A 549 17.38 -55.73 -43.59
CA SER A 549 16.76 -57.00 -43.20
C SER A 549 15.52 -57.31 -44.04
N LEU A 550 14.66 -56.32 -44.33
CA LEU A 550 13.54 -56.46 -45.24
C LEU A 550 13.98 -56.77 -46.69
N GLN A 551 15.10 -56.22 -47.15
CA GLN A 551 15.68 -56.55 -48.46
C GLN A 551 16.26 -57.96 -48.50
N ALA A 552 16.88 -58.44 -47.41
CA ALA A 552 17.32 -59.82 -47.29
C ALA A 552 16.12 -60.78 -47.33
N GLN A 553 15.01 -60.42 -46.67
CA GLN A 553 13.74 -61.17 -46.76
C GLN A 553 13.13 -61.11 -48.17
N ALA A 554 13.19 -59.95 -48.84
CA ALA A 554 12.82 -59.80 -50.25
C ALA A 554 13.66 -60.73 -51.16
N ALA A 555 14.94 -60.96 -50.84
CA ALA A 555 15.78 -61.88 -51.61
C ALA A 555 15.42 -63.36 -51.36
N GLN A 556 15.06 -63.73 -50.13
CA GLN A 556 14.68 -65.09 -49.77
C GLN A 556 13.32 -65.49 -50.36
N HIS A 557 12.32 -64.60 -50.27
CA HIS A 557 11.00 -64.82 -50.88
C HIS A 557 11.07 -64.88 -52.42
N ARG A 558 11.96 -64.10 -53.03
CA ARG A 558 12.21 -64.13 -54.48
C ARG A 558 12.88 -65.43 -54.94
N ARG A 559 13.73 -66.05 -54.11
CA ARG A 559 14.31 -67.38 -54.39
C ARG A 559 13.23 -68.47 -54.35
N GLN A 560 12.31 -68.43 -53.39
CA GLN A 560 11.18 -69.37 -53.31
C GLN A 560 10.22 -69.26 -54.51
N LEU A 561 9.95 -68.03 -55.01
CA LEU A 561 9.10 -67.80 -56.18
C LEU A 561 9.77 -68.15 -57.53
N LEU A 562 11.10 -68.11 -57.63
CA LEU A 562 11.83 -68.38 -58.88
C LEU A 562 12.19 -69.85 -59.10
N GLN A 563 12.18 -70.68 -58.06
CA GLN A 563 12.47 -72.12 -58.16
C GLN A 563 11.56 -72.88 -59.15
N PRO A 564 10.24 -72.64 -59.21
CA PRO A 564 9.37 -73.33 -60.17
C PRO A 564 9.58 -72.87 -61.63
N LEU A 565 10.05 -71.63 -61.86
CA LEU A 565 10.24 -71.02 -63.19
C LEU A 565 11.49 -71.52 -63.93
N GLN A 566 12.45 -72.12 -63.22
CA GLN A 566 13.68 -72.66 -63.82
C GLN A 566 13.50 -74.10 -64.34
N ALA A 567 12.38 -74.77 -64.02
CA ALA A 567 12.07 -76.13 -64.45
C ALA A 567 11.28 -76.23 -65.78
N GLN A 568 11.01 -75.11 -66.47
CA GLN A 568 10.23 -75.11 -67.72
C GLN A 568 11.09 -74.92 -68.99
N PRO A 569 10.78 -75.59 -70.13
CA PRO A 569 11.55 -75.51 -71.38
C PRO A 569 11.62 -74.10 -71.99
N ALA A 570 12.75 -73.80 -72.64
CA ALA A 570 13.17 -72.45 -73.06
C ALA A 570 12.17 -71.67 -73.95
N HIS A 571 11.35 -72.35 -74.75
CA HIS A 571 10.34 -71.70 -75.61
C HIS A 571 9.17 -71.11 -74.80
N HIS A 572 8.72 -71.80 -73.75
CA HIS A 572 7.64 -71.35 -72.87
C HIS A 572 8.07 -70.15 -72.01
N ARG A 573 9.35 -70.14 -71.61
CA ARG A 573 9.98 -69.06 -70.84
C ARG A 573 10.00 -67.72 -71.61
N ARG A 574 10.21 -67.73 -72.93
CA ARG A 574 10.17 -66.52 -73.78
C ARG A 574 8.77 -65.93 -73.92
N GLN A 575 7.75 -66.77 -74.09
CA GLN A 575 6.36 -66.30 -74.20
C GLN A 575 5.84 -65.71 -72.88
N LEU A 576 6.14 -66.34 -71.73
CA LEU A 576 5.79 -65.82 -70.41
C LEU A 576 6.49 -64.50 -70.08
N LEU A 577 7.76 -64.35 -70.45
CA LEU A 577 8.51 -63.09 -70.25
C LEU A 577 7.97 -61.95 -71.12
N GLN A 578 7.57 -62.22 -72.37
CA GLN A 578 6.92 -61.22 -73.23
C GLN A 578 5.53 -60.82 -72.74
N ALA A 579 4.73 -61.78 -72.26
CA ALA A 579 3.42 -61.52 -71.66
C ALA A 579 3.52 -60.69 -70.36
N GLN A 580 4.49 -61.00 -69.50
CA GLN A 580 4.74 -60.22 -68.27
C GLN A 580 5.28 -58.82 -68.56
N ALA A 581 6.12 -58.64 -69.60
CA ALA A 581 6.59 -57.33 -70.03
C ALA A 581 5.45 -56.48 -70.61
N ALA A 582 4.56 -57.07 -71.42
CA ALA A 582 3.37 -56.40 -71.94
C ALA A 582 2.39 -56.01 -70.82
N HIS A 583 2.20 -56.87 -69.82
CA HIS A 583 1.35 -56.58 -68.67
C HIS A 583 1.92 -55.45 -67.80
N ARG A 584 3.24 -55.45 -67.53
CA ARG A 584 3.92 -54.35 -66.82
C ARG A 584 3.83 -53.02 -67.59
N ARG A 585 3.96 -53.04 -68.93
CA ARG A 585 3.78 -51.84 -69.75
C ARG A 585 2.35 -51.30 -69.68
N ARG A 586 1.32 -52.18 -69.67
CA ARG A 586 -0.08 -51.79 -69.47
C ARG A 586 -0.34 -51.21 -68.08
N GLN A 587 0.21 -51.80 -67.01
CA GLN A 587 0.08 -51.27 -65.65
C GLN A 587 0.80 -49.92 -65.46
N LEU A 588 1.95 -49.73 -66.12
CA LEU A 588 2.67 -48.45 -66.08
C LEU A 588 1.92 -47.34 -66.85
N LEU A 589 1.30 -47.68 -67.98
CA LEU A 589 0.45 -46.76 -68.73
C LEU A 589 -0.83 -46.41 -67.97
N GLN A 590 -1.48 -47.37 -67.30
CA GLN A 590 -2.65 -47.13 -66.45
C GLN A 590 -2.31 -46.26 -65.23
N SER A 591 -1.16 -46.46 -64.58
CA SER A 591 -0.75 -45.63 -63.43
C SER A 591 -0.30 -44.22 -63.84
N LEU A 592 0.22 -44.04 -65.07
CA LEU A 592 0.52 -42.72 -65.64
C LEU A 592 -0.73 -41.99 -66.14
N GLN A 593 -1.74 -42.70 -66.67
CA GLN A 593 -3.05 -42.13 -67.03
C GLN A 593 -3.85 -41.72 -65.77
N ALA A 594 -3.75 -42.46 -64.68
CA ALA A 594 -4.33 -42.08 -63.39
C ALA A 594 -3.69 -40.82 -62.77
N ARG A 595 -2.49 -40.41 -63.22
CA ARG A 595 -1.82 -39.16 -62.79
C ARG A 595 -2.13 -37.93 -63.66
N LYS A 596 -2.88 -38.08 -64.76
CA LYS A 596 -3.27 -36.97 -65.66
C LYS A 596 -4.75 -36.57 -65.63
N CYS A 597 -5.58 -37.23 -64.82
CA CYS A 597 -6.91 -36.73 -64.47
C CYS A 597 -6.87 -36.22 -63.03
N ILE A 598 -6.87 -34.89 -62.89
CA ILE A 598 -7.82 -34.19 -62.02
C ILE A 598 -7.81 -34.71 -60.57
N ARG A 599 -6.82 -34.22 -59.83
CA ARG A 599 -6.96 -33.32 -58.68
C ARG A 599 -8.39 -33.05 -58.18
N PRO A 600 -8.54 -32.81 -56.87
CA PRO A 600 -8.27 -31.45 -56.38
C PRO A 600 -6.82 -31.23 -55.92
#